data_AF-A0A1T4Y6S9-F1
#
_entry.id   AF-A0A1T4Y6S9-F1
#
_cell.length_a   1.000
_cell.length_b   1.000
_cell.length_c   1.000
_cell.angle_alpha   90.00
_cell.angle_beta   90.00
_cell.angle_gamma   90.00
#
_symmetry.space_group_name_H-M   'P 1'
#
loop_
_entity.id
_entity.type
_entity.pdbx_description
1 polymer ?
#
loop_
_entity_poly.entity_id
_entity_poly.type
_entity_poly.pdbx_seq_one_letter_code
_entity_poly.pdbx_strand_id
1 'polypeptide(L)' 'MSNLNDDMRPEYDFSGGVRGKHYQQGTNVVLLDPDVAAHFKDAQAVNHALRLLIQLAGQEVKPKIDVTDKAA' A
#
# COMPACT_ATOMS: atom_id res chain seq x y z
N MET A 1 33.81 20.65 -2.06
CA MET A 1 32.86 20.88 -0.96
C MET A 1 31.60 21.48 -1.58
N SER A 2 30.56 20.67 -1.73
CA SER A 2 29.31 20.99 -2.40
C SER A 2 28.36 21.74 -1.46
N ASN A 3 27.97 22.97 -1.83
CA ASN A 3 26.89 23.70 -1.17
C ASN A 3 25.55 23.11 -1.63
N LEU A 4 24.95 22.28 -0.78
CA LEU A 4 23.73 21.48 -1.04
C LEU A 4 22.41 22.27 -0.92
N ASN A 5 22.45 23.60 -1.02
CA ASN A 5 21.33 24.45 -0.57
C ASN A 5 20.62 25.22 -1.71
N ASP A 6 20.93 24.96 -2.98
CA ASP A 6 20.55 25.86 -4.08
C ASP A 6 19.61 25.24 -5.13
N ASP A 7 18.58 24.52 -4.68
CA ASP A 7 17.51 24.04 -5.60
C ASP A 7 16.09 24.14 -5.01
N MET A 8 15.90 24.72 -3.82
CA MET A 8 14.57 24.97 -3.26
C MET A 8 14.12 26.39 -3.62
N ARG A 9 13.06 26.49 -4.43
CA ARG A 9 12.46 27.77 -4.78
C ARG A 9 11.78 28.40 -3.56
N PRO A 10 11.85 29.72 -3.37
CA PRO A 10 11.33 30.41 -2.19
C PRO A 10 9.80 30.32 -2.03
N GLU A 11 9.08 29.94 -3.08
CA GLU A 11 7.63 29.72 -3.05
C GLU A 11 7.24 28.41 -2.36
N TYR A 12 8.19 27.51 -2.09
CA TYR A 12 7.91 26.24 -1.44
C TYR A 12 8.08 26.32 0.08
N ASP A 13 6.96 26.42 0.80
CA ASP A 13 6.91 26.21 2.25
C ASP A 13 6.51 24.76 2.58
N PHE A 14 7.51 23.91 2.84
CA PHE A 14 7.30 22.53 3.28
C PHE A 14 7.13 22.37 4.80
N SER A 15 7.06 23.47 5.57
CA SER A 15 6.92 23.42 7.04
C SER A 15 5.65 22.70 7.52
N GLY A 16 4.60 22.67 6.69
CA GLY A 16 3.34 21.95 6.94
C GLY A 16 3.31 20.49 6.47
N GLY A 17 4.42 19.97 5.93
CA GLY A 17 4.50 18.61 5.41
C GLY A 17 4.48 17.55 6.52
N VAL A 18 3.39 16.79 6.64
CA VAL A 18 3.32 15.65 7.56
C VAL A 18 3.70 14.37 6.80
N ARG A 19 4.81 13.75 7.21
CA ARG A 19 5.23 12.44 6.68
C ARG A 19 4.13 11.41 6.93
N GLY A 20 3.69 10.72 5.88
CA GLY A 20 2.71 9.65 5.99
C GLY A 20 1.23 10.07 5.91
N LYS A 21 0.87 11.32 5.53
CA LYS A 21 -0.56 11.72 5.41
C LYS A 21 -1.41 10.81 4.51
N HIS A 22 -0.82 10.18 3.50
CA HIS A 22 -1.51 9.27 2.59
C HIS A 22 -1.26 7.78 2.92
N TYR A 23 -0.55 7.51 4.02
CA TYR A 23 -0.25 6.16 4.47
C TYR A 23 -0.98 5.91 5.80
N GLN A 24 -2.09 5.18 5.73
CA GLN A 24 -2.74 4.68 6.94
C GLN A 24 -1.95 3.47 7.44
N GLN A 25 -1.40 3.57 8.66
CA GLN A 25 -0.81 2.41 9.35
C GLN A 25 -1.86 1.29 9.40
N GLY A 26 -1.46 0.07 8.99
CA GLY A 26 -2.34 -1.10 8.95
C GLY A 26 -2.81 -1.52 7.55
N THR A 27 -2.50 -0.76 6.49
CA THR A 27 -2.77 -1.22 5.11
C THR A 27 -1.57 -2.00 4.58
N ASN A 28 -1.74 -3.31 4.34
CA ASN A 28 -0.73 -4.08 3.61
C ASN A 28 -0.87 -3.79 2.11
N VAL A 29 0.14 -3.15 1.52
CA VAL A 29 0.14 -2.83 0.07
C VAL A 29 0.75 -4.02 -0.68
N VAL A 30 -0.07 -4.65 -1.53
CA VAL A 30 0.37 -5.74 -2.40
C VAL A 30 0.47 -5.22 -3.83
N LEU A 31 1.65 -5.33 -4.43
CA LEU A 31 1.86 -5.00 -5.84
C LEU A 31 1.37 -6.16 -6.70
N LEU A 32 0.57 -5.85 -7.73
CA LEU A 32 0.14 -6.81 -8.73
C LEU A 32 1.11 -6.81 -9.91
N ASP A 33 1.26 -7.96 -10.55
CA ASP A 33 1.99 -8.04 -11.82
C ASP A 33 1.25 -7.24 -12.91
N PRO A 34 1.97 -6.65 -13.89
CA PRO A 34 1.37 -5.74 -14.87
C PRO A 34 0.29 -6.38 -15.73
N ASP A 35 0.44 -7.67 -16.05
CA ASP A 35 -0.54 -8.44 -16.79
C ASP A 35 -1.83 -8.59 -15.97
N VAL A 36 -1.75 -8.95 -14.69
CA VAL A 36 -2.92 -9.06 -13.81
C VAL A 36 -3.59 -7.69 -13.65
N ALA A 37 -2.82 -6.64 -13.40
CA ALA A 37 -3.33 -5.28 -13.24
C ALA A 37 -4.09 -4.79 -14.48
N ALA A 38 -3.66 -5.17 -15.69
CA ALA A 38 -4.32 -4.79 -16.94
C ALA A 38 -5.74 -5.37 -17.09
N HIS A 39 -6.08 -6.44 -16.37
CA HIS A 39 -7.40 -7.08 -16.44
C HIS A 39 -8.42 -6.47 -15.47
N PHE A 40 -8.00 -5.68 -14.49
CA PHE A 40 -8.88 -5.13 -13.45
C PHE A 40 -8.89 -3.61 -13.45
N LYS A 41 -10.09 -3.03 -13.29
CA LYS A 41 -10.29 -1.57 -13.28
C LYS A 41 -9.80 -0.91 -12.00
N ASP A 42 -9.99 -1.56 -10.86
CA ASP A 42 -9.67 -1.03 -9.54
C ASP A 42 -9.44 -2.15 -8.49
N ALA A 43 -9.00 -1.74 -7.29
CA ALA A 43 -8.75 -2.64 -6.18
C ALA A 43 -10.03 -3.33 -5.66
N GLN A 44 -11.21 -2.75 -5.85
CA GLN A 44 -12.47 -3.38 -5.43
C GLN A 44 -12.74 -4.63 -6.29
N ALA A 45 -12.55 -4.52 -7.61
CA ALA A 45 -12.73 -5.62 -8.55
C ALA A 45 -11.76 -6.78 -8.27
N VAL A 46 -10.49 -6.47 -8.01
CA VAL A 46 -9.47 -7.47 -7.64
C VAL A 46 -9.88 -8.20 -6.35
N ASN A 47 -10.20 -7.45 -5.30
CA ASN A 47 -10.57 -8.03 -4.01
C ASN A 47 -11.84 -8.87 -4.08
N HIS A 48 -12.81 -8.49 -4.91
CA HIS A 48 -14.02 -9.27 -5.13
C HIS A 48 -13.69 -10.63 -5.78
N ALA A 49 -12.86 -10.64 -6.83
CA ALA A 49 -12.45 -11.87 -7.49
C ALA A 49 -11.68 -12.81 -6.55
N LEU A 50 -10.72 -12.27 -5.78
CA LEU A 50 -9.96 -13.07 -4.80
C LEU A 50 -10.85 -13.66 -3.71
N ARG A 51 -11.87 -12.93 -3.24
CA ARG A 51 -12.84 -13.45 -2.26
C ARG A 51 -13.68 -14.59 -2.83
N LEU A 52 -14.11 -14.50 -4.09
CA LEU A 52 -14.81 -15.60 -4.76
C LEU A 52 -13.92 -16.84 -4.87
N LEU A 53 -12.64 -16.65 -5.21
CA LEU A 53 -11.67 -17.75 -5.24
C LEU A 53 -11.46 -18.37 -3.86
N ILE A 54 -11.39 -17.58 -2.78
CA ILE A 54 -11.30 -18.10 -1.41
C ILE A 54 -12.55 -18.91 -1.04
N GLN A 55 -13.74 -18.41 -1.40
CA GLN A 55 -15.01 -19.12 -1.15
C GLN A 55 -15.07 -20.46 -1.90
N LEU A 56 -14.60 -20.49 -3.15
CA LEU A 56 -14.53 -21.70 -3.96
C LEU A 56 -13.43 -22.67 -3.49
N ALA A 57 -12.29 -22.13 -3.05
CA ALA A 57 -11.14 -22.91 -2.61
C ALA A 57 -11.30 -23.51 -1.20
N GLY A 58 -12.27 -23.04 -0.41
CA GLY A 58 -12.71 -23.66 0.84
C GLY A 58 -11.73 -23.60 2.01
N GLN A 59 -10.47 -24.05 1.88
CA GLN A 59 -9.57 -24.26 3.03
C GLN A 59 -8.04 -24.18 2.76
N GLU A 60 -7.55 -23.97 1.54
CA GLU A 60 -6.10 -24.04 1.26
C GLU A 60 -5.34 -22.71 1.54
N VAL A 61 -6.03 -21.59 1.72
CA VAL A 61 -5.38 -20.30 1.97
C VAL A 61 -5.03 -20.19 3.45
N LYS A 62 -3.82 -20.63 3.83
CA LYS A 62 -3.26 -20.35 5.17
C LYS A 62 -3.19 -18.83 5.36
N PRO A 63 -3.99 -18.22 6.26
CA PRO A 63 -3.85 -16.82 6.57
C PRO A 63 -2.54 -16.68 7.34
N LYS A 64 -1.54 -15.98 6.77
CA LYS A 64 -0.31 -15.67 7.48
C LYS A 64 -0.31 -14.20 7.91
N ILE A 65 -0.50 -14.07 9.23
CA ILE A 65 0.05 -13.08 10.16
C ILE A 65 -0.77 -11.79 10.31
N ASP A 66 -1.60 -11.79 11.35
CA ASP A 66 -1.89 -10.58 12.12
C ASP A 66 -0.60 -10.10 12.78
N VAL A 67 -0.13 -8.92 12.37
CA VAL A 67 0.92 -8.18 13.08
C VAL A 67 0.23 -7.33 14.15
N THR A 68 -0.35 -7.96 15.17
CA THR A 68 -0.86 -7.21 16.34
C THR A 68 -0.74 -7.93 17.68
N ASP A 69 0.18 -8.89 17.82
CA ASP A 69 0.60 -9.41 19.13
C ASP A 69 2.08 -9.09 19.39
N LYS A 70 2.40 -7.82 19.57
CA LYS A 70 3.60 -7.43 20.32
C LYS A 70 3.49 -6.03 20.91
N ALA A 71 2.73 -5.93 22.00
CA ALA A 71 2.93 -4.92 23.02
C ALA A 71 2.84 -5.61 24.40
N ALA A 72 3.98 -6.18 24.79
CA ALA A 72 4.38 -6.41 26.17
C ALA A 72 5.65 -5.59 26.38
#